data_AF-A0A2P7MR59-F1
#
_entry.id   AF-A0A2P7MR59-F1
#
_cell.length_a   1.000
_cell.length_b   1.000
_cell.length_c   1.000
_cell.angle_alpha   90.00
_cell.angle_beta   90.00
_cell.angle_gamma   90.00
#
_symmetry.space_group_name_H-M   'P 1'
#
loop_
_entity.id
_entity.type
_entity.pdbx_description
1 polymer ?
#
loop_
_entity_poly.entity_id
_entity_poly.type
_entity_poly.pdbx_seq_one_letter_code
_entity_poly.pdbx_strand_id
1 'polypeptide(L)'
;MPRSFLAPLLVLPLLLVPAAALAAPATEAEMNLYTRIAAVNVCIARGAGVPFDKAVGIAGETIAQLIQGQHDGVISQVGAKPLSIDDLRKGSINSAVLGAAEICPKEVPADVMAKVQDAIKQSPDAKPAVKPATPKPATPKPATTK
;
A
#
# COMPACT_ATOMS: atom_id res chain seq x y z
N MET A 1 -64.91 -23.22 -8.94
CA MET A 1 -64.06 -22.17 -9.53
C MET A 1 -62.68 -22.23 -8.88
N PRO A 2 -61.64 -22.78 -9.54
CA PRO A 2 -60.27 -22.62 -9.06
C PRO A 2 -59.72 -21.30 -9.59
N ARG A 3 -59.45 -20.34 -8.71
CA ARG A 3 -58.72 -19.11 -9.06
C ARG A 3 -57.23 -19.44 -9.09
N SER A 4 -56.69 -19.60 -10.29
CA SER A 4 -55.27 -19.47 -10.58
C SER A 4 -54.79 -18.10 -10.11
N PHE A 5 -53.91 -18.08 -9.12
CA PHE A 5 -53.07 -16.91 -8.86
C PHE A 5 -51.71 -17.16 -9.50
N LEU A 6 -51.55 -16.69 -10.74
CA LEU A 6 -50.24 -16.37 -11.28
C LEU A 6 -49.66 -15.23 -10.42
N ALA A 7 -48.67 -15.54 -9.58
CA ALA A 7 -47.83 -14.51 -9.00
C ALA A 7 -46.81 -14.07 -10.05
N PRO A 8 -46.69 -12.76 -10.37
CA PRO A 8 -45.72 -12.30 -11.34
C PRO A 8 -44.33 -12.42 -10.71
N LEU A 9 -43.42 -13.08 -11.43
CA LEU A 9 -41.99 -12.99 -11.21
C LEU A 9 -41.59 -11.51 -11.27
N LEU A 10 -41.34 -10.91 -10.10
CA LEU A 10 -40.79 -9.56 -9.99
C LEU A 10 -39.30 -9.68 -10.35
N VAL A 11 -39.00 -9.60 -11.65
CA VAL A 11 -37.64 -9.44 -12.18
C VAL A 11 -37.17 -8.06 -11.75
N LEU A 12 -36.57 -7.99 -10.55
CA LEU A 12 -35.83 -6.81 -10.12
C LEU A 12 -34.56 -6.76 -10.98
N PRO A 13 -34.34 -5.71 -11.81
CA PRO A 13 -33.15 -5.66 -12.63
C PRO A 13 -31.96 -5.42 -11.70
N LEU A 14 -31.02 -6.35 -11.76
CA LEU A 14 -29.70 -6.28 -11.14
C LEU A 14 -28.89 -5.13 -11.79
N LEU A 15 -29.22 -3.88 -11.46
CA LEU A 15 -28.50 -2.67 -11.89
C LEU A 15 -27.64 -2.09 -10.77
N LEU A 16 -27.06 -2.94 -9.90
CA LEU A 16 -25.79 -2.58 -9.26
C LEU A 16 -24.66 -2.84 -10.24
N VAL A 17 -24.56 -2.02 -11.28
CA VAL A 17 -23.26 -1.80 -11.92
C VAL A 17 -22.44 -1.08 -10.84
N PRO A 18 -21.36 -1.66 -10.30
CA PRO A 18 -20.46 -0.89 -9.47
C PRO A 18 -20.00 0.26 -10.36
N ALA A 19 -20.31 1.50 -9.97
CA ALA A 19 -19.59 2.63 -10.53
C ALA A 19 -18.11 2.26 -10.37
N ALA A 20 -17.39 2.16 -11.49
CA ALA A 20 -15.95 2.05 -11.44
C ALA A 20 -15.50 3.30 -10.69
N ALA A 21 -15.27 3.16 -9.39
CA ALA A 21 -14.68 4.20 -8.58
C ALA A 21 -13.34 4.45 -9.26
N LEU A 22 -13.19 5.64 -9.87
CA LEU A 22 -11.91 6.03 -10.46
C LEU A 22 -10.87 5.78 -9.37
N ALA A 23 -9.94 4.87 -9.64
CA ALA A 23 -8.95 4.49 -8.67
C ALA A 23 -8.17 5.75 -8.29
N ALA A 24 -8.32 6.21 -7.05
CA ALA A 24 -7.59 7.36 -6.57
C ALA A 24 -6.10 6.99 -6.56
N PRO A 25 -5.20 7.90 -6.95
CA PRO A 25 -3.76 7.67 -6.81
C PRO A 25 -3.41 7.28 -5.37
N ALA A 26 -2.50 6.34 -5.20
CA ALA A 26 -2.02 5.95 -3.87
C ALA A 26 -1.47 7.19 -3.16
N THR A 27 -2.02 7.49 -1.99
CA THR A 27 -1.59 8.61 -1.16
C THR A 27 -0.30 8.28 -0.42
N GLU A 28 0.39 9.30 0.10
CA GLU A 28 1.56 9.09 0.95
C GLU A 28 1.25 8.23 2.18
N ALA A 29 0.07 8.42 2.80
CA ALA A 29 -0.34 7.65 3.96
C ALA A 29 -0.51 6.16 3.62
N GLU A 30 -1.12 5.86 2.46
CA GLU A 30 -1.25 4.50 1.94
C GLU A 30 0.12 3.90 1.62
N MET A 31 0.99 4.64 0.94
CA MET A 31 2.35 4.16 0.64
C MET A 31 3.18 3.88 1.90
N ASN A 32 3.07 4.71 2.94
CA ASN A 32 3.69 4.47 4.24
C ASN A 32 3.11 3.22 4.91
N LEU A 33 1.79 3.02 4.85
CA LEU A 33 1.12 1.84 5.36
C LEU A 33 1.59 0.58 4.63
N TYR A 34 1.59 0.59 3.29
CA TYR A 34 2.02 -0.53 2.46
C TYR A 34 3.47 -0.90 2.73
N THR A 35 4.36 0.10 2.81
CA THR A 35 5.78 -0.11 3.14
C THR A 35 5.95 -0.80 4.49
N ARG A 36 5.21 -0.38 5.51
CA ARG A 36 5.24 -1.05 6.84
C ARG A 36 4.72 -2.47 6.77
N ILE A 37 3.65 -2.73 6.03
CA ILE A 37 3.10 -4.07 5.84
C ILE A 37 4.13 -4.96 5.14
N ALA A 38 4.76 -4.49 4.05
CA ALA A 38 5.80 -5.27 3.38
C ALA A 38 6.99 -5.55 4.28
N ALA A 39 7.46 -4.56 5.04
CA ALA A 39 8.55 -4.75 5.98
C ALA A 39 8.22 -5.85 7.00
N VAL A 40 7.03 -5.80 7.62
CA VAL A 40 6.58 -6.84 8.57
C VAL A 40 6.48 -8.21 7.87
N ASN A 41 5.96 -8.27 6.65
CA ASN A 41 5.90 -9.51 5.87
C ASN A 41 7.29 -10.09 5.60
N VAL A 42 8.28 -9.24 5.26
CA VAL A 42 9.68 -9.65 5.14
C VAL A 42 10.18 -10.20 6.48
N CYS A 43 10.02 -9.45 7.57
CA CYS A 43 10.49 -9.87 8.89
C CYS A 43 9.92 -11.22 9.33
N ILE A 44 8.61 -11.43 9.16
CA ILE A 44 7.94 -12.70 9.50
C ILE A 44 8.46 -13.83 8.62
N ALA A 45 8.55 -13.62 7.30
CA ALA A 45 9.05 -14.63 6.38
C ALA A 45 10.50 -15.03 6.71
N ARG A 46 11.35 -14.07 7.06
CA ARG A 46 12.73 -14.31 7.47
C ARG A 46 12.83 -15.10 8.77
N GLY A 47 12.04 -14.71 9.78
CA GLY A 47 11.95 -15.47 11.04
C GLY A 47 11.44 -16.91 10.83
N ALA A 48 10.67 -17.15 9.77
CA ALA A 48 10.21 -18.47 9.35
C ALA A 48 11.19 -19.23 8.41
N GLY A 49 12.39 -18.69 8.17
CA GLY A 49 13.44 -19.33 7.37
C GLY A 49 13.34 -19.12 5.85
N VAL A 50 12.47 -18.23 5.37
CA VAL A 50 12.40 -17.89 3.94
C VAL A 50 13.66 -17.11 3.54
N PRO A 51 14.34 -17.46 2.43
CA PRO A 51 15.48 -16.70 1.92
C PRO A 51 15.17 -15.22 1.68
N PHE A 52 16.14 -14.34 1.93
CA PHE A 52 15.89 -12.90 1.94
C PHE A 52 15.35 -12.36 0.61
N ASP A 53 15.99 -12.72 -0.51
CA ASP A 53 15.56 -12.29 -1.85
C ASP A 53 14.14 -12.75 -2.18
N LYS A 54 13.75 -13.94 -1.71
CA LYS A 54 12.39 -14.45 -1.85
C LYS A 54 11.40 -13.67 -0.99
N ALA A 55 11.77 -13.39 0.27
CA ALA A 55 10.92 -12.64 1.19
C ALA A 55 10.61 -11.23 0.67
N VAL A 56 11.64 -10.48 0.23
CA VAL A 56 11.45 -9.13 -0.33
C VAL A 56 10.76 -9.15 -1.69
N GLY A 57 10.99 -10.19 -2.51
CA GLY A 57 10.28 -10.38 -3.78
C GLY A 57 8.78 -10.60 -3.58
N ILE A 58 8.39 -11.47 -2.65
CA ILE A 58 6.97 -11.73 -2.31
C ILE A 58 6.32 -10.46 -1.75
N ALA A 59 6.98 -9.77 -0.82
CA ALA A 59 6.47 -8.53 -0.23
C ALA A 59 6.33 -7.42 -1.28
N GLY A 60 7.32 -7.29 -2.17
CA GLY A 60 7.30 -6.32 -3.26
C GLY A 60 6.21 -6.59 -4.30
N GLU A 61 6.01 -7.85 -4.70
CA GLU A 61 4.91 -8.24 -5.59
C GLU A 61 3.54 -7.94 -4.97
N THR A 62 3.40 -8.19 -3.66
CA THR A 62 2.16 -7.93 -2.94
C THR A 62 1.78 -6.45 -3.00
N ILE A 63 2.72 -5.54 -2.72
CA ILE A 63 2.46 -4.10 -2.85
C ILE A 63 2.22 -3.70 -4.30
N ALA A 64 3.02 -4.20 -5.25
CA ALA A 64 2.88 -3.82 -6.66
C ALA A 64 1.49 -4.16 -7.20
N GLN A 65 0.97 -5.35 -6.89
CA GLN A 65 -0.38 -5.75 -7.25
C GLN A 65 -1.44 -4.93 -6.51
N LEU A 66 -1.18 -4.53 -5.27
CA LEU A 66 -2.09 -3.71 -4.49
C LEU A 66 -2.20 -2.29 -5.08
N ILE A 67 -1.08 -1.68 -5.48
CA ILE A 67 -1.05 -0.38 -6.16
C ILE A 67 -1.70 -0.48 -7.53
N GLN A 68 -1.42 -1.56 -8.28
CA GLN A 68 -2.04 -1.77 -9.58
C GLN A 68 -3.55 -1.95 -9.49
N GLY A 69 -4.04 -2.72 -8.51
CA GLY A 69 -5.45 -3.08 -8.40
C GLY A 69 -6.32 -2.03 -7.70
N GLN A 70 -5.77 -1.28 -6.73
CA GLN A 70 -6.55 -0.29 -5.97
C GLN A 70 -6.33 1.15 -6.44
N HIS A 71 -5.22 1.43 -7.12
CA HIS A 71 -4.78 2.78 -7.48
C HIS A 71 -4.45 2.93 -8.97
N ASP A 72 -4.81 1.95 -9.81
CA ASP A 72 -4.49 1.88 -11.25
C ASP A 72 -3.00 2.12 -11.57
N GLY A 73 -2.11 1.79 -10.64
CA GLY A 73 -0.67 2.01 -10.80
C GLY A 73 -0.21 3.45 -10.59
N VAL A 74 -1.08 4.35 -10.13
CA VAL A 74 -0.76 5.77 -9.91
C VAL A 74 -0.39 6.01 -8.44
N ILE A 75 0.70 6.73 -8.20
CA ILE A 75 1.17 7.11 -6.86
C ILE A 75 1.30 8.63 -6.80
N SER A 76 0.59 9.26 -5.85
CA SER A 76 0.50 10.72 -5.72
C SER A 76 1.87 11.40 -5.62
N GLN A 77 2.80 10.78 -4.90
CA GLN A 77 4.15 11.32 -4.68
C GLN A 77 5.07 11.17 -5.90
N VAL A 78 4.73 10.29 -6.85
CA VAL A 78 5.55 10.03 -8.06
C VAL A 78 5.04 10.85 -9.25
N GLY A 79 3.73 10.93 -9.41
CA GLY A 79 3.10 11.72 -10.47
C GLY A 79 1.76 11.15 -10.93
N ALA A 80 1.11 11.86 -11.85
CA ALA A 80 -0.21 11.48 -12.36
C ALA A 80 -0.20 10.31 -13.37
N LYS A 81 0.98 9.90 -13.84
CA LYS A 81 1.10 8.82 -14.82
C LYS A 81 1.16 7.47 -14.10
N PRO A 82 0.36 6.47 -14.52
CA PRO A 82 0.47 5.13 -13.99
C PRO A 82 1.85 4.54 -14.31
N LEU A 83 2.44 3.89 -13.32
CA LEU A 83 3.68 3.14 -13.46
C LEU A 83 3.41 1.76 -14.07
N SER A 84 4.41 1.20 -14.75
CA SER A 84 4.33 -0.19 -15.18
C SER A 84 4.39 -1.12 -13.97
N ILE A 85 3.83 -2.33 -14.09
CA ILE A 85 3.91 -3.31 -13.00
C ILE A 85 5.36 -3.66 -12.63
N ASP A 86 6.29 -3.60 -13.59
CA ASP A 86 7.71 -3.85 -13.35
C ASP A 86 8.36 -2.72 -12.54
N ASP A 87 7.97 -1.47 -12.80
CA ASP A 87 8.46 -0.33 -12.03
C ASP A 87 7.86 -0.31 -10.62
N LEU A 88 6.56 -0.63 -10.49
CA LEU A 88 5.89 -0.82 -9.20
C LEU A 88 6.58 -1.91 -8.38
N ARG A 89 6.91 -3.05 -9.00
CA ARG A 89 7.62 -4.16 -8.34
C ARG A 89 8.99 -3.72 -7.85
N LYS A 90 9.80 -3.09 -8.70
CA LYS A 90 11.14 -2.59 -8.30
C LYS A 90 11.06 -1.61 -7.14
N GLY A 91 10.16 -0.63 -7.23
CA GLY A 91 9.95 0.36 -6.16
C GLY A 91 9.46 -0.27 -4.85
N SER A 92 8.57 -1.25 -4.95
CA SER A 92 8.01 -1.97 -3.80
C SER A 92 9.04 -2.87 -3.12
N ILE A 93 9.89 -3.58 -3.88
CA ILE A 93 10.99 -4.37 -3.33
C ILE A 93 11.96 -3.46 -2.56
N ASN A 94 12.35 -2.33 -3.15
CA ASN A 94 13.22 -1.36 -2.47
C ASN A 94 12.61 -0.84 -1.17
N SER A 95 11.31 -0.50 -1.19
CA SER A 95 10.58 -0.06 0.00
C SER A 95 10.54 -1.15 1.08
N ALA A 96 10.31 -2.41 0.68
CA ALA A 96 10.34 -3.56 1.59
C ALA A 96 11.72 -3.78 2.23
N VAL A 97 12.81 -3.65 1.45
CA VAL A 97 14.19 -3.75 1.94
C VAL A 97 14.50 -2.64 2.96
N LEU A 98 14.18 -1.38 2.63
CA LEU A 98 14.40 -0.24 3.53
C LEU A 98 13.60 -0.38 4.82
N GLY A 99 12.32 -0.75 4.71
CA GLY A 99 11.47 -0.96 5.89
C GLY A 99 11.93 -2.15 6.73
N ALA A 100 12.38 -3.25 6.12
CA ALA A 100 12.94 -4.39 6.87
C ALA A 100 14.24 -4.03 7.60
N ALA A 101 15.11 -3.22 6.96
CA ALA A 101 16.34 -2.74 7.58
C ALA A 101 16.07 -1.86 8.82
N GLU A 102 14.98 -1.10 8.81
CA GLU A 102 14.54 -0.30 9.97
C GLU A 102 13.89 -1.17 11.06
N ILE A 103 12.96 -2.06 10.69
CA ILE A 103 12.09 -2.76 11.65
C ILE A 103 12.73 -4.03 12.22
N CYS A 104 13.45 -4.79 11.41
CA CYS A 104 14.06 -6.07 11.80
C CYS A 104 15.49 -6.22 11.26
N PRO A 105 16.42 -5.33 11.63
CA PRO A 105 17.79 -5.32 11.09
C PRO A 105 18.55 -6.65 11.28
N LYS A 106 18.17 -7.48 12.24
CA LYS A 106 18.77 -8.81 12.49
C LYS A 106 18.38 -9.85 11.43
N GLU A 107 17.25 -9.66 10.77
CA GLU A 107 16.71 -10.57 9.75
C GLU A 107 17.21 -10.22 8.33
N VAL A 108 17.82 -9.03 8.18
CA VAL A 108 18.38 -8.53 6.93
C VAL A 108 19.85 -8.95 6.83
N PRO A 109 20.31 -9.49 5.69
CA PRO A 109 21.71 -9.81 5.47
C PRO A 109 22.64 -8.61 5.67
N ALA A 110 23.82 -8.84 6.24
CA ALA A 110 24.77 -7.77 6.59
C ALA A 110 25.23 -6.95 5.36
N ASP A 111 25.40 -7.60 4.21
CA ASP A 111 25.76 -6.94 2.96
C ASP A 111 24.64 -6.02 2.44
N VAL A 112 23.37 -6.44 2.60
CA VAL A 112 22.21 -5.62 2.27
C VAL A 112 22.10 -4.45 3.25
N MET A 113 22.31 -4.68 4.54
CA MET A 113 22.32 -3.60 5.55
C MET A 113 23.40 -2.55 5.27
N ALA A 114 24.58 -2.96 4.80
CA ALA A 114 25.63 -2.04 4.40
C ALA A 114 25.17 -1.16 3.22
N LYS A 115 24.58 -1.77 2.17
CA LYS A 115 24.05 -1.05 1.01
C LYS A 115 22.94 -0.06 1.38
N VAL A 116 22.06 -0.44 2.31
CA VAL A 116 21.00 0.47 2.83
C VAL A 116 21.63 1.68 3.53
N GLN A 117 22.61 1.46 4.40
CA GLN A 117 23.30 2.56 5.10
C GLN A 117 24.03 3.48 4.13
N ASP A 118 24.68 2.93 3.10
CA ASP A 118 25.37 3.72 2.08
C ASP A 118 24.39 4.56 1.25
N ALA A 119 23.24 3.99 0.88
CA ALA A 119 22.19 4.72 0.17
C ALA A 119 21.62 5.90 1.01
N ILE A 120 21.40 5.70 2.32
CA ILE A 120 20.92 6.76 3.23
C ILE A 120 21.97 7.87 3.38
N LYS A 121 23.26 7.54 3.49
CA LYS A 121 24.34 8.53 3.58
C LYS A 121 24.47 9.37 2.30
N GLN A 122 24.20 8.77 1.14
CA GLN A 122 24.25 9.45 -0.15
C GLN A 122 23.01 10.31 -0.41
N SER A 123 21.92 10.11 0.34
CA SER A 123 20.67 10.87 0.25
C SER A 123 20.24 11.39 1.62
N PRO A 124 20.87 12.46 2.14
CA PRO A 124 20.56 13.01 3.47
C PRO A 124 19.10 13.52 3.63
N ASP A 125 18.37 13.70 2.53
CA ASP A 125 16.93 14.03 2.52
C ASP A 125 16.01 12.79 2.59
N ALA A 126 16.55 11.57 2.47
CA ALA A 126 15.82 10.31 2.71
C ALA A 126 15.71 10.04 4.23
N LYS A 127 15.02 10.93 4.95
CA LYS A 127 14.60 10.63 6.33
C LYS A 127 13.66 9.42 6.29
N PRO A 128 13.83 8.42 7.18
CA PRO A 128 12.82 7.40 7.39
C PRO A 128 11.46 8.08 7.56
N ALA A 129 10.46 7.65 6.80
CA ALA A 129 9.09 8.12 6.89
C ALA A 129 8.43 7.59 8.18
N VAL A 130 9.05 7.90 9.33
CA VAL A 130 8.56 7.63 10.66
C VAL A 130 8.83 8.85 11.52
N LYS A 131 8.02 9.88 11.32
CA LYS A 131 7.52 10.62 12.47
C LYS A 131 6.03 10.30 12.55
N PRO A 132 5.53 9.74 13.66
CA PRO A 132 4.09 9.60 13.86
C PRO A 132 3.44 10.97 13.65
N ALA A 133 2.58 11.10 12.65
CA ALA A 133 1.70 12.25 12.56
C ALA A 133 0.73 12.14 13.74
N THR A 134 1.03 12.82 14.84
CA THR A 134 0.01 13.13 15.84
C THR A 134 -1.11 13.88 15.12
N PRO A 135 -2.35 13.37 15.09
CA PRO A 135 -3.46 14.12 14.51
C PRO A 135 -3.58 15.44 15.27
N LYS A 136 -3.46 16.57 14.57
CA LYS A 136 -3.80 17.87 15.15
C LYS A 136 -5.32 17.86 15.42
N PRO A 137 -5.78 18.04 16.67
CA PRO A 137 -7.21 18.14 16.94
C PRO A 137 -7.82 19.27 16.12
N ALA A 138 -8.87 18.96 15.36
CA ALA A 138 -9.66 19.97 14.69
C ALA A 138 -10.33 20.84 15.75
N THR A 139 -9.97 22.13 15.81
CA THR A 139 -10.72 23.11 16.59
C THR A 139 -12.08 23.34 15.93
N PRO A 140 -13.20 23.21 16.66
CA PRO A 140 -14.51 23.52 16.11
C PRO A 140 -14.59 25.03 15.85
N LYS A 141 -14.90 25.42 14.62
CA LYS A 141 -15.25 26.80 14.29
C LYS A 141 -16.63 27.10 14.89
N PRO A 142 -16.84 28.22 15.61
CA PRO A 142 -18.12 28.54 16.24
C PRO A 142 -19.21 28.78 15.18
N ALA A 143 -20.41 28.27 15.46
CA ALA A 143 -21.62 28.60 14.73
C ALA A 143 -21.90 30.11 14.87
N THR A 144 -21.88 30.83 13.75
CA THR A 144 -22.39 32.20 13.66
C THR A 144 -23.90 32.17 13.59
N THR A 145 -24.54 32.51 14.71
CA THR A 145 -25.94 32.94 14.75
C THR A 145 -26.00 34.41 14.35
N LYS A 146 -26.64 34.72 13.22
CA LYS A 146 -27.34 36.00 13.04
C LYS A 146 -28.44 35.83 12.01
#